data_AF-A0A954REJ6-F1
#
_entry.id   AF-A0A954REJ6-F1
#
_cell.length_a   1.000
_cell.length_b   1.000
_cell.length_c   1.000
_cell.angle_alpha   90.00
_cell.angle_beta   90.00
_cell.angle_gamma   90.00
#
_symmetry.space_group_name_H-M   'P 1'
#
loop_
_entity.id
_entity.type
_entity.pdbx_description
1 polymer ?
#
loop_
_entity_poly.entity_id
_entity_poly.type
_entity_poly.pdbx_seq_one_letter_code
_entity_poly.pdbx_strand_id
1 'polypeptide(L)'
;ARHWLDVVRFADTNGFETNTPRPNAFHYRDWVIRSLNEDKPYDRFVFEQIAGDAAGVDVATGFLVGGPYDTVKSPDPNLTQMQRQDELADMINTAGATFLGLTLGCARCHNHKFDPVTQRDYYSIQAIFAGVQHGDRPLRATDDADRAARLAEVRTELSRLETELAERGVGLRPPVNARENEERFAPVMARFVRFTIHATNQGEPCIDELEIFSAATPDAAARNVALASAGATATSSGDFPNNPKHRLEHIHDGRFGNSQSWISNQNGGGWAQIELAEPTRIDRIVWQRDREQQFADRLAIDYVIEVAEQPGEWRVVASSQDRLPFQGSNDETLRKYLSELAKSADEATRARIDRWKALRAERQQLDRPALVAYAGKFQTPPPTYRLYRGDPMQPRDQVAPDSLEVLGSLGLDMAAPEQQRRVAFANWLIAADNPLTARVMANRVWHYHFGVGLVGTPSDFGGNGARPTHPELLDWLAGELIRSGWSLKHLHRTILLSSTYRQSSQPQRQAMAVDAGSRYLWRFPPR
;
A
#
# COMPACT_ATOMS: atom_id res chain seq x y z
N ALA A 1 11.76 24.00 -1.67
CA ALA A 1 10.95 22.88 -2.17
C ALA A 1 10.60 23.00 -3.66
N ARG A 2 9.81 24.01 -4.11
CA ARG A 2 9.43 24.17 -5.53
C ARG A 2 10.61 23.99 -6.50
N HIS A 3 11.69 24.77 -6.28
CA HIS A 3 12.90 24.71 -7.09
C HIS A 3 13.53 23.32 -7.18
N TRP A 4 13.44 22.51 -6.12
CA TRP A 4 13.91 21.12 -6.15
C TRP A 4 13.01 20.23 -6.99
N LEU A 5 11.69 20.36 -6.83
CA LEU A 5 10.70 19.59 -7.59
C LEU A 5 10.81 19.86 -9.10
N ASP A 6 11.14 21.10 -9.49
CA ASP A 6 11.42 21.46 -10.88
C ASP A 6 12.67 20.74 -11.40
N VAL A 7 13.76 20.70 -10.62
CA VAL A 7 15.03 20.04 -10.99
C VAL A 7 14.83 18.55 -11.22
N VAL A 8 14.04 17.90 -10.36
CA VAL A 8 13.76 16.45 -10.47
C VAL A 8 12.57 16.15 -11.37
N ARG A 9 12.02 17.16 -12.04
CA ARG A 9 10.92 17.06 -13.02
C ARG A 9 9.67 16.37 -12.45
N PHE A 10 9.42 16.59 -11.17
CA PHE A 10 8.29 15.98 -10.47
C PHE A 10 6.95 16.56 -10.96
N ALA A 11 5.98 15.67 -11.19
CA ALA A 11 4.58 16.04 -11.37
C ALA A 11 3.66 15.10 -10.60
N ASP A 12 2.51 15.64 -10.17
CA ASP A 12 1.40 14.86 -9.60
C ASP A 12 0.63 14.08 -10.71
N THR A 13 1.16 14.02 -11.93
CA THR A 13 0.58 13.35 -13.10
C THR A 13 1.66 12.60 -13.91
N ASN A 14 1.26 11.81 -14.90
CA ASN A 14 2.19 11.04 -15.73
C ASN A 14 2.98 11.87 -16.76
N GLY A 15 2.49 13.03 -17.20
CA GLY A 15 3.27 13.99 -18.01
C GLY A 15 3.77 13.51 -19.38
N PHE A 16 3.26 12.38 -19.89
CA PHE A 16 3.59 11.80 -21.21
C PHE A 16 2.38 11.90 -22.17
N GLU A 17 2.21 10.96 -23.10
CA GLU A 17 1.08 10.90 -24.06
C GLU A 17 -0.29 10.88 -23.36
N THR A 18 -0.40 10.18 -22.22
CA THR A 18 -1.59 10.24 -21.36
C THR A 18 -1.26 10.93 -20.05
N ASN A 19 -1.87 12.10 -19.82
CA ASN A 19 -1.61 12.89 -18.62
C ASN A 19 -2.60 12.56 -17.49
N THR A 20 -2.52 11.35 -16.95
CA THR A 20 -3.39 10.90 -15.85
C THR A 20 -2.80 11.26 -14.47
N PRO A 21 -3.65 11.59 -13.47
CA PRO A 21 -3.20 11.85 -12.10
C PRO A 21 -2.53 10.65 -11.43
N ARG A 22 -1.54 10.94 -10.57
CA ARG A 22 -0.88 9.98 -9.67
C ARG A 22 -1.37 10.25 -8.25
N PRO A 23 -2.42 9.58 -7.76
CA PRO A 23 -3.12 9.96 -6.54
C PRO A 23 -2.24 9.92 -5.29
N ASN A 24 -1.16 9.13 -5.28
CA ASN A 24 -0.26 9.00 -4.12
C ASN A 24 1.13 9.61 -4.35
N ALA A 25 1.35 10.39 -5.42
CA ALA A 25 2.65 11.03 -5.69
C ALA A 25 2.98 12.19 -4.74
N PHE A 26 1.93 12.86 -4.22
CA PHE A 26 2.09 14.00 -3.32
C PHE A 26 2.87 13.67 -2.04
N HIS A 27 2.92 12.39 -1.62
CA HIS A 27 3.71 11.98 -0.46
C HIS A 27 5.21 12.28 -0.62
N TYR A 28 5.76 12.13 -1.83
CA TYR A 28 7.15 12.51 -2.11
C TYR A 28 7.34 14.02 -2.05
N ARG A 29 6.43 14.80 -2.66
CA ARG A 29 6.43 16.26 -2.60
C ARG A 29 6.43 16.76 -1.14
N ASP A 30 5.54 16.22 -0.32
CA ASP A 30 5.41 16.61 1.08
C ASP A 30 6.64 16.20 1.90
N TRP A 31 7.24 15.05 1.60
CA TRP A 31 8.52 14.64 2.19
C TRP A 31 9.67 15.58 1.80
N VAL A 32 9.76 16.02 0.54
CA VAL A 32 10.74 17.03 0.09
C VAL A 32 10.56 18.34 0.85
N ILE A 33 9.31 18.81 0.99
CA ILE A 33 8.99 20.04 1.72
C ILE A 33 9.45 19.94 3.17
N ARG A 34 9.08 18.86 3.88
CA ARG A 34 9.48 18.65 5.27
C ARG A 34 11.00 18.56 5.42
N SER A 35 11.67 17.74 4.60
CA SER A 35 13.12 17.55 4.67
C SER A 35 13.89 18.86 4.54
N LEU A 36 13.50 19.73 3.59
CA LEU A 36 14.15 21.03 3.41
C LEU A 36 13.80 22.01 4.55
N ASN A 37 12.55 21.99 5.04
CA ASN A 37 12.12 22.84 6.16
C ASN A 37 12.80 22.46 7.48
N GLU A 38 13.09 21.18 7.68
CA GLU A 38 13.80 20.65 8.85
C GLU A 38 15.32 20.83 8.75
N ASP A 39 15.83 21.34 7.61
CA ASP A 39 17.27 21.41 7.30
C ASP A 39 17.94 20.04 7.38
N LYS A 40 17.27 19.01 6.86
CA LYS A 40 17.86 17.68 6.73
C LYS A 40 19.22 17.81 6.03
N PRO A 41 20.29 17.20 6.57
CA PRO A 41 21.59 17.15 5.91
C PRO A 41 21.45 16.72 4.46
N TYR A 42 22.01 17.50 3.54
CA TYR A 42 21.80 17.31 2.10
C TYR A 42 22.34 15.96 1.61
N ASP A 43 23.44 15.46 2.17
CA ASP A 43 23.93 14.09 1.93
C ASP A 43 22.88 13.03 2.30
N ARG A 44 22.25 13.15 3.47
CA ARG A 44 21.19 12.24 3.88
C ARG A 44 19.97 12.35 2.95
N PHE A 45 19.63 13.56 2.53
CA PHE A 45 18.57 13.82 1.58
C PHE A 45 18.85 13.18 0.21
N VAL A 46 20.08 13.29 -0.32
CA VAL A 46 20.51 12.60 -1.55
C VAL A 46 20.45 11.08 -1.38
N PHE A 47 20.96 10.55 -0.27
CA PHE A 47 20.95 9.12 0.01
C PHE A 47 19.53 8.55 0.00
N GLU A 48 18.62 9.19 0.73
CA GLU A 48 17.24 8.73 0.84
C GLU A 48 16.51 8.78 -0.52
N GLN A 49 16.83 9.71 -1.40
CA GLN A 49 16.22 9.75 -2.73
C GLN A 49 16.63 8.57 -3.63
N ILE A 50 17.85 8.06 -3.49
CA ILE A 50 18.35 6.93 -4.28
C ILE A 50 18.01 5.58 -3.62
N ALA A 51 18.15 5.50 -2.29
CA ALA A 51 18.08 4.25 -1.53
C ALA A 51 17.25 4.38 -0.23
N GLY A 52 16.21 5.21 -0.23
CA GLY A 52 15.39 5.49 0.95
C GLY A 52 14.73 4.27 1.58
N ASP A 53 14.40 3.25 0.79
CA ASP A 53 13.86 1.97 1.28
C ASP A 53 14.86 1.17 2.14
N ALA A 54 16.17 1.38 1.96
CA ALA A 54 17.21 0.82 2.83
C ALA A 54 17.36 1.60 4.15
N ALA A 55 16.85 2.84 4.17
CA ALA A 55 16.89 3.76 5.30
C ALA A 55 15.56 3.88 6.07
N GLY A 56 14.52 3.12 5.69
CA GLY A 56 13.17 3.24 6.25
C GLY A 56 12.43 4.51 5.83
N VAL A 57 12.86 5.15 4.74
CA VAL A 57 12.28 6.38 4.17
C VAL A 57 11.85 6.13 2.73
N ASP A 58 11.09 5.05 2.53
CA ASP A 58 10.63 4.54 1.23
C ASP A 58 10.05 5.62 0.30
N VAL A 59 9.31 6.59 0.86
CA VAL A 59 8.70 7.70 0.12
C VAL A 59 9.71 8.55 -0.65
N ALA A 60 10.95 8.67 -0.16
CA ALA A 60 12.00 9.46 -0.79
C ALA A 60 12.41 8.90 -2.17
N THR A 61 12.21 7.59 -2.38
CA THR A 61 12.46 6.93 -3.67
C THR A 61 11.48 7.36 -4.78
N GLY A 62 10.48 8.19 -4.46
CA GLY A 62 9.70 8.93 -5.44
C GLY A 62 10.55 9.78 -6.40
N PHE A 63 11.78 10.16 -6.01
CA PHE A 63 12.77 10.77 -6.90
C PHE A 63 13.02 9.95 -8.17
N LEU A 64 13.12 8.62 -8.04
CA LEU A 64 13.46 7.73 -9.15
C LEU A 64 12.34 7.60 -10.18
N VAL A 65 11.10 7.88 -9.79
CA VAL A 65 9.90 7.60 -10.60
C VAL A 65 9.01 8.84 -10.80
N GLY A 66 9.40 9.99 -10.24
CA GLY A 66 8.60 11.21 -10.22
C GLY A 66 8.51 11.93 -11.57
N GLY A 67 9.39 11.60 -12.52
CA GLY A 67 9.41 12.13 -13.88
C GLY A 67 8.29 11.59 -14.77
N PRO A 68 8.30 11.92 -16.08
CA PRO A 68 7.33 11.43 -17.05
C PRO A 68 7.30 9.90 -17.11
N TYR A 69 6.12 9.32 -17.27
CA TYR A 69 5.96 7.86 -17.37
C TYR A 69 4.98 7.51 -18.48
N ASP A 70 5.44 6.66 -19.39
CA ASP A 70 4.59 6.08 -20.43
C ASP A 70 3.83 4.86 -19.89
N THR A 71 2.57 5.05 -19.56
CA THR A 71 1.68 3.98 -19.07
C THR A 71 1.14 3.08 -20.19
N VAL A 72 1.22 3.50 -21.46
CA VAL A 72 0.61 2.79 -22.58
C VAL A 72 1.66 1.93 -23.24
N LYS A 73 1.83 0.71 -22.73
CA LYS A 73 2.82 -0.23 -23.27
C LYS A 73 2.37 -0.78 -24.62
N SER A 74 3.29 -0.76 -25.59
CA SER A 74 3.04 -1.40 -26.88
C SER A 74 2.90 -2.92 -26.73
N PRO A 75 2.00 -3.58 -27.48
CA PRO A 75 1.96 -5.03 -27.57
C PRO A 75 3.15 -5.62 -28.34
N ASP A 76 3.89 -4.81 -29.11
CA ASP A 76 5.12 -5.20 -29.78
C ASP A 76 6.27 -5.26 -28.75
N PRO A 77 6.87 -6.44 -28.48
CA PRO A 77 7.94 -6.61 -27.51
C PRO A 77 9.17 -5.72 -27.76
N ASN A 78 9.46 -5.37 -29.02
CA ASN A 78 10.60 -4.52 -29.36
C ASN A 78 10.34 -3.08 -28.90
N LEU A 79 9.13 -2.58 -29.16
CA LEU A 79 8.70 -1.26 -28.71
C LEU A 79 8.61 -1.21 -27.18
N THR A 80 8.11 -2.26 -26.51
CA THR A 80 8.11 -2.33 -25.05
C THR A 80 9.52 -2.25 -24.47
N GLN A 81 10.49 -2.92 -25.09
CA GLN A 81 11.89 -2.86 -24.66
C GLN A 81 12.50 -1.47 -24.90
N MET A 82 12.17 -0.79 -26.00
CA MET A 82 12.57 0.60 -26.22
C MET A 82 11.98 1.54 -25.16
N GLN A 83 10.68 1.42 -24.86
CA GLN A 83 10.02 2.17 -23.79
C GLN A 83 10.74 1.97 -22.45
N ARG A 84 11.17 0.75 -22.14
CA ARG A 84 11.95 0.47 -20.93
C ARG A 84 13.33 1.13 -20.94
N GLN A 85 14.02 1.19 -22.08
CA GLN A 85 15.28 1.92 -22.17
C GLN A 85 15.07 3.43 -21.97
N ASP A 86 13.95 3.98 -22.41
CA ASP A 86 13.63 5.40 -22.22
C ASP A 86 13.32 5.74 -20.76
N GLU A 87 12.61 4.86 -20.03
CA GLU A 87 12.43 5.00 -18.58
C GLU A 87 13.77 5.02 -17.83
N LEU A 88 14.65 4.06 -18.13
CA LEU A 88 15.97 4.00 -17.50
C LEU A 88 16.82 5.21 -17.86
N ALA A 89 16.74 5.67 -19.11
CA ALA A 89 17.41 6.88 -19.55
C ALA A 89 16.93 8.11 -18.77
N ASP A 90 15.64 8.22 -18.47
CA ASP A 90 15.09 9.31 -17.65
C ASP A 90 15.67 9.30 -16.24
N MET A 91 15.77 8.13 -15.60
CA MET A 91 16.39 7.98 -14.27
C MET A 91 17.87 8.37 -14.28
N ILE A 92 18.65 7.88 -15.27
CA ILE A 92 20.08 8.18 -15.41
C ILE A 92 20.29 9.67 -15.66
N ASN A 93 19.52 10.27 -16.57
CA ASN A 93 19.63 11.69 -16.89
C ASN A 93 19.24 12.56 -15.69
N THR A 94 18.17 12.19 -14.97
CA THR A 94 17.73 12.92 -13.78
C THR A 94 18.76 12.84 -12.66
N ALA A 95 19.31 11.64 -12.37
CA ALA A 95 20.37 11.48 -11.36
C ALA A 95 21.67 12.19 -11.76
N GLY A 96 22.11 12.05 -13.03
CA GLY A 96 23.31 12.69 -13.55
C GLY A 96 23.22 14.21 -13.53
N ALA A 97 22.13 14.78 -14.03
CA ALA A 97 21.91 16.22 -14.02
C ALA A 97 21.74 16.76 -12.60
N THR A 98 20.96 16.07 -11.75
CA THR A 98 20.65 16.53 -10.39
C THR A 98 21.87 16.47 -9.49
N PHE A 99 22.58 15.35 -9.41
CA PHE A 99 23.65 15.23 -8.41
C PHE A 99 25.02 15.54 -8.99
N LEU A 100 25.32 15.09 -10.20
CA LEU A 100 26.65 15.27 -10.80
C LEU A 100 26.75 16.54 -11.65
N GLY A 101 25.62 17.14 -12.03
CA GLY A 101 25.58 18.23 -12.99
C GLY A 101 26.14 17.77 -14.34
N LEU A 102 25.87 16.55 -14.78
CA LEU A 102 26.36 16.00 -16.04
C LEU A 102 25.22 15.56 -16.94
N THR A 103 25.35 15.81 -18.25
CA THR A 103 24.40 15.34 -19.27
C THR A 103 24.82 13.99 -19.83
N LEU A 104 24.39 12.89 -19.20
CA LEU A 104 24.83 11.55 -19.58
C LEU A 104 24.14 10.99 -20.84
N GLY A 105 23.10 11.65 -21.36
CA GLY A 105 22.24 11.11 -22.42
C GLY A 105 22.95 10.75 -23.73
N CYS A 106 23.96 11.51 -24.16
CA CYS A 106 24.72 11.17 -25.38
C CYS A 106 25.45 9.83 -25.24
N ALA A 107 25.87 9.48 -24.01
CA ALA A 107 26.60 8.26 -23.71
C ALA A 107 25.78 6.98 -23.98
N ARG A 108 24.45 7.08 -24.14
CA ARG A 108 23.58 5.95 -24.51
C ARG A 108 24.00 5.32 -25.83
N CYS A 109 24.31 6.12 -26.85
CA CYS A 109 24.53 5.61 -28.21
C CYS A 109 26.01 5.52 -28.61
N HIS A 110 26.86 6.35 -28.02
CA HIS A 110 28.30 6.43 -28.28
C HIS A 110 28.99 7.08 -27.08
N ASN A 111 30.32 7.01 -26.94
CA ASN A 111 31.03 7.74 -25.88
C ASN A 111 30.69 9.24 -25.91
N HIS A 112 30.53 9.85 -24.75
CA HIS A 112 30.16 11.26 -24.65
C HIS A 112 31.16 12.13 -25.43
N LYS A 113 30.64 13.16 -26.13
CA LYS A 113 31.44 13.93 -27.09
C LYS A 113 32.50 14.81 -26.42
N PHE A 114 32.17 15.37 -25.26
CA PHE A 114 32.96 16.41 -24.61
C PHE A 114 33.49 16.02 -23.24
N ASP A 115 32.93 14.97 -22.65
CA ASP A 115 33.23 14.55 -21.28
C ASP A 115 33.82 13.15 -21.32
N PRO A 116 34.70 12.80 -20.35
CA PRO A 116 35.28 11.47 -20.24
C PRO A 116 34.26 10.46 -19.68
N VAL A 117 33.10 10.37 -20.33
CA VAL A 117 32.03 9.42 -20.03
C VAL A 117 31.91 8.47 -21.21
N THR A 118 32.29 7.22 -20.99
CA THR A 118 32.17 6.18 -22.00
C THR A 118 30.73 5.68 -22.10
N GLN A 119 30.41 5.02 -23.22
CA GLN A 119 29.14 4.29 -23.31
C GLN A 119 29.05 3.20 -22.24
N ARG A 120 30.19 2.60 -21.83
CA ARG A 120 30.21 1.60 -20.77
C ARG A 120 29.75 2.21 -19.44
N ASP A 121 30.24 3.40 -19.08
CA ASP A 121 29.83 4.11 -17.86
C ASP A 121 28.31 4.33 -17.81
N TYR A 122 27.71 4.74 -18.94
CA TYR A 122 26.26 4.92 -19.04
C TYR A 122 25.50 3.64 -18.71
N TYR A 123 25.90 2.51 -19.30
CA TYR A 123 25.24 1.23 -19.05
C TYR A 123 25.58 0.65 -17.67
N SER A 124 26.74 0.96 -17.09
CA SER A 124 27.06 0.63 -15.70
C SER A 124 26.12 1.34 -14.72
N ILE A 125 25.83 2.63 -14.94
CA ILE A 125 24.83 3.35 -14.16
C ILE A 125 23.42 2.81 -14.46
N GLN A 126 23.10 2.49 -15.71
CA GLN A 126 21.83 1.85 -16.05
C GLN A 126 21.61 0.55 -15.26
N ALA A 127 22.66 -0.25 -15.08
CA ALA A 127 22.59 -1.50 -14.32
C ALA A 127 22.27 -1.28 -12.83
N ILE A 128 22.50 -0.09 -12.28
CA ILE A 128 22.08 0.29 -10.92
C ILE A 128 20.57 0.44 -10.83
N PHE A 129 19.96 1.08 -11.83
CA PHE A 129 18.51 1.35 -11.87
C PHE A 129 17.68 0.29 -12.59
N ALA A 130 18.32 -0.74 -13.16
CA ALA A 130 17.67 -1.76 -13.98
C ALA A 130 16.48 -2.47 -13.31
N GLY A 131 16.49 -2.57 -11.97
CA GLY A 131 15.43 -3.16 -11.16
C GLY A 131 14.36 -2.19 -10.65
N VAL A 132 14.43 -0.90 -10.98
CA VAL A 132 13.47 0.12 -10.54
C VAL A 132 12.26 0.16 -11.47
N GLN A 133 11.07 0.09 -10.89
CA GLN A 133 9.78 0.11 -11.58
C GLN A 133 8.90 1.24 -11.02
N HIS A 134 8.04 1.79 -11.88
CA HIS A 134 7.04 2.77 -11.48
C HIS A 134 5.85 2.10 -10.77
N GLY A 135 5.24 2.79 -9.81
CA GLY A 135 3.90 2.45 -9.33
C GLY A 135 3.65 2.67 -7.85
N ASP A 136 2.38 2.57 -7.47
CA ASP A 136 1.93 2.65 -6.08
C ASP A 136 2.35 1.43 -5.27
N ARG A 137 2.98 1.65 -4.12
CA ARG A 137 3.33 0.60 -3.18
C ARG A 137 2.99 1.01 -1.73
N PRO A 138 2.61 0.06 -0.87
CA PRO A 138 2.53 0.33 0.56
C PRO A 138 3.92 0.75 1.05
N LEU A 139 3.98 1.87 1.76
CA LEU A 139 5.16 2.26 2.50
C LEU A 139 5.35 1.27 3.64
N ARG A 140 6.60 0.87 3.86
CA ARG A 140 6.97 0.21 5.09
C ARG A 140 6.78 1.22 6.21
N ALA A 141 5.93 0.91 7.18
CA ALA A 141 5.90 1.69 8.39
C ALA A 141 7.20 1.40 9.17
N THR A 142 7.79 2.41 9.79
CA THR A 142 9.01 2.24 10.58
C THR A 142 8.83 1.29 11.77
N ASP A 143 7.57 1.03 12.16
CA ASP A 143 7.15 0.08 13.19
C ASP A 143 6.61 -1.24 12.61
N ASP A 144 6.72 -1.54 11.31
CA ASP A 144 6.02 -2.69 10.71
C ASP A 144 6.40 -4.04 11.33
N ALA A 145 7.67 -4.25 11.69
CA ALA A 145 8.12 -5.46 12.37
C ALA A 145 7.57 -5.56 13.80
N ASP A 146 7.65 -4.46 14.57
CA ASP A 146 7.14 -4.38 15.94
C ASP A 146 5.61 -4.49 15.97
N ARG A 147 4.94 -3.86 15.01
CA ARG A 147 3.49 -3.91 14.79
C ARG A 147 3.03 -5.31 14.41
N ALA A 148 3.74 -5.99 13.50
CA ALA A 148 3.44 -7.36 13.13
C ALA A 148 3.66 -8.34 14.30
N ALA A 149 4.75 -8.16 15.06
CA ALA A 149 5.01 -8.93 16.28
C ALA A 149 3.91 -8.70 17.32
N ARG A 150 3.56 -7.43 17.60
CA ARG A 150 2.49 -7.08 18.53
C ARG A 150 1.13 -7.60 18.08
N LEU A 151 0.83 -7.55 16.77
CA LEU A 151 -0.40 -8.12 16.22
C LEU A 151 -0.46 -9.64 16.41
N ALA A 152 0.66 -10.35 16.27
CA ALA A 152 0.74 -11.79 16.52
C ALA A 152 0.56 -12.12 18.01
N GLU A 153 1.16 -11.34 18.91
CA GLU A 153 0.95 -11.46 20.36
C GLU A 153 -0.52 -11.23 20.72
N VAL A 154 -1.11 -10.13 20.25
CA VAL A 154 -2.51 -9.77 20.50
C VAL A 154 -3.46 -10.86 19.98
N ARG A 155 -3.19 -11.45 18.80
CA ARG A 155 -3.97 -12.58 18.27
C ARG A 155 -3.88 -13.81 19.16
N THR A 156 -2.69 -14.11 19.68
CA THR A 156 -2.46 -15.24 20.58
C THR A 156 -3.16 -15.05 21.92
N GLU A 157 -3.06 -13.85 22.51
CA GLU A 157 -3.75 -13.50 23.76
C GLU A 157 -5.27 -13.53 23.59
N LEU A 158 -5.81 -13.02 22.47
CA LEU A 158 -7.24 -13.07 22.17
C LEU A 158 -7.74 -14.51 22.09
N SER A 159 -7.04 -15.38 21.33
CA SER A 159 -7.43 -16.78 21.18
C SER A 159 -7.38 -17.53 22.52
N ARG A 160 -6.37 -17.25 23.36
CA ARG A 160 -6.31 -17.82 24.72
C ARG A 160 -7.48 -17.37 25.58
N LEU A 161 -7.77 -16.06 25.62
CA LEU A 161 -8.88 -15.52 26.41
C LEU A 161 -10.23 -16.02 25.93
N GLU A 162 -10.42 -16.17 24.62
CA GLU A 162 -11.64 -16.76 24.05
C GLU A 162 -11.84 -18.21 24.52
N THR A 163 -10.75 -18.99 24.57
CA THR A 163 -10.76 -20.36 25.10
C THR A 163 -11.08 -20.39 26.59
N GLU A 164 -10.41 -19.56 27.39
CA GLU A 164 -10.62 -19.48 28.85
C GLU A 164 -12.04 -19.02 29.22
N LEU A 165 -12.63 -18.12 28.41
CA LEU A 165 -14.02 -17.67 28.58
C LEU A 165 -14.99 -18.81 28.24
N ALA A 166 -14.74 -19.55 27.14
CA ALA A 166 -15.58 -20.67 26.74
C ALA A 166 -15.62 -21.80 27.79
N GLU A 167 -14.47 -22.16 28.38
CA GLU A 167 -14.36 -23.20 29.43
C GLU A 167 -15.15 -22.87 30.70
N ARG A 168 -15.35 -21.57 30.98
CA ARG A 168 -16.07 -21.09 32.17
C ARG A 168 -17.60 -21.02 31.98
N GLY A 169 -18.12 -21.67 30.93
CA GLY A 169 -19.56 -21.66 30.63
C GLY A 169 -20.05 -20.34 30.05
N VAL A 170 -19.15 -19.43 29.68
CA VAL A 170 -19.44 -18.26 28.84
C VAL A 170 -19.47 -18.70 27.37
N GLY A 171 -20.10 -19.85 27.12
CA GLY A 171 -19.93 -20.66 25.92
C GLY A 171 -20.64 -20.07 24.72
N LEU A 172 -20.03 -19.07 24.09
CA LEU A 172 -20.42 -18.67 22.75
C LEU A 172 -20.07 -19.80 21.79
N ARG A 173 -21.09 -20.37 21.15
CA ARG A 173 -20.94 -21.35 20.07
C ARG A 173 -20.11 -20.73 18.94
N PRO A 174 -19.42 -21.54 18.12
CA PRO A 174 -18.65 -21.03 16.99
C PRO A 174 -19.48 -20.11 16.09
N PRO A 175 -18.85 -19.13 15.40
CA PRO A 175 -19.54 -18.29 14.45
C PRO A 175 -20.28 -19.14 13.42
N VAL A 176 -21.36 -18.58 12.89
CA VAL A 176 -22.01 -19.18 11.72
C VAL A 176 -21.00 -19.33 10.58
N ASN A 177 -21.18 -20.36 9.76
CA ASN A 177 -20.39 -20.58 8.55
C ASN A 177 -21.30 -20.97 7.39
N ALA A 178 -20.81 -20.83 6.16
CA ALA A 178 -21.63 -21.07 4.97
C ALA A 178 -22.00 -22.55 4.75
N ARG A 179 -21.21 -23.48 5.28
CA ARG A 179 -21.31 -24.92 4.99
C ARG A 179 -22.33 -25.64 5.86
N GLU A 180 -22.33 -25.41 7.17
CA GLU A 180 -23.24 -26.06 8.12
C GLU A 180 -23.35 -25.34 9.44
N ASN A 181 -24.58 -25.05 9.85
CA ASN A 181 -24.92 -24.53 11.17
C ASN A 181 -25.96 -25.44 11.80
N GLU A 182 -25.66 -25.91 13.01
CA GLU A 182 -26.53 -26.79 13.77
C GLU A 182 -27.04 -26.06 15.04
N GLU A 183 -28.34 -26.15 15.25
CA GLU A 183 -29.08 -25.65 16.40
C GLU A 183 -29.65 -26.83 17.17
N ARG A 184 -29.22 -27.02 18.42
CA ARG A 184 -29.76 -28.05 19.33
C ARG A 184 -30.46 -27.40 20.49
N PHE A 185 -31.59 -27.96 20.88
CA PHE A 185 -32.41 -27.45 21.98
C PHE A 185 -33.16 -28.59 22.67
N ALA A 186 -33.72 -28.32 23.86
CA ALA A 186 -34.52 -29.30 24.57
C ALA A 186 -35.71 -29.76 23.70
N PRO A 187 -36.02 -31.07 23.62
CA PRO A 187 -37.09 -31.58 22.78
C PRO A 187 -38.42 -30.85 23.00
N VAL A 188 -39.03 -30.39 21.91
CA VAL A 188 -40.25 -29.57 21.93
C VAL A 188 -41.24 -30.06 20.89
N MET A 189 -42.53 -30.02 21.24
CA MET A 189 -43.59 -30.24 20.27
C MET A 189 -43.73 -29.03 19.35
N ALA A 190 -43.63 -29.23 18.04
CA ALA A 190 -43.77 -28.19 17.05
C ALA A 190 -44.62 -28.69 15.87
N ARG A 191 -45.47 -27.81 15.34
CA ARG A 191 -46.09 -27.95 14.02
C ARG A 191 -45.55 -26.90 13.06
N PHE A 192 -45.23 -25.72 13.57
CA PHE A 192 -44.66 -24.61 12.82
C PHE A 192 -43.26 -24.31 13.33
N VAL A 193 -42.32 -24.14 12.42
CA VAL A 193 -40.95 -23.69 12.71
C VAL A 193 -40.64 -22.49 11.84
N ARG A 194 -40.35 -21.34 12.44
CA ARG A 194 -40.03 -20.10 11.75
C ARG A 194 -38.58 -19.71 11.99
N PHE A 195 -37.84 -19.54 10.91
CA PHE A 195 -36.50 -18.98 10.90
C PHE A 195 -36.58 -17.50 10.51
N THR A 196 -36.37 -16.62 11.47
CA THR A 196 -36.36 -15.17 11.26
C THR A 196 -34.93 -14.65 11.21
N ILE A 197 -34.58 -13.97 10.11
CA ILE A 197 -33.25 -13.41 9.87
C ILE A 197 -33.32 -11.90 10.06
N HIS A 198 -32.47 -11.38 10.93
CA HIS A 198 -32.37 -9.95 11.24
C HIS A 198 -31.18 -9.28 10.56
N ALA A 199 -30.11 -10.03 10.26
CA ALA A 199 -28.96 -9.53 9.51
C ALA A 199 -28.25 -10.65 8.72
N THR A 200 -27.63 -10.27 7.61
CA THR A 200 -26.72 -11.12 6.82
C THR A 200 -25.33 -10.49 6.76
N ASN A 201 -24.32 -11.28 6.41
CA ASN A 201 -22.98 -10.73 6.15
C ASN A 201 -22.93 -9.84 4.89
N GLN A 202 -23.81 -10.09 3.92
CA GLN A 202 -23.93 -9.31 2.68
C GLN A 202 -25.25 -9.65 1.95
N GLY A 203 -26.09 -8.65 1.63
CA GLY A 203 -27.26 -8.81 0.74
C GLY A 203 -28.49 -9.48 1.36
N GLU A 204 -29.47 -9.86 0.54
CA GLU A 204 -30.65 -10.63 0.96
C GLU A 204 -30.24 -12.04 1.44
N PRO A 205 -30.84 -12.60 2.50
CA PRO A 205 -30.47 -13.91 3.03
C PRO A 205 -30.72 -15.04 2.03
N CYS A 206 -29.80 -16.01 2.02
CA CYS A 206 -29.86 -17.22 1.21
C CYS A 206 -29.71 -18.45 2.11
N ILE A 207 -30.67 -19.38 2.02
CA ILE A 207 -30.62 -20.68 2.69
C ILE A 207 -30.77 -21.76 1.63
N ASP A 208 -29.84 -22.70 1.55
CA ASP A 208 -29.98 -23.84 0.62
C ASP A 208 -31.00 -24.85 1.12
N GLU A 209 -30.86 -25.32 2.37
CA GLU A 209 -31.81 -26.23 3.00
C GLU A 209 -32.02 -25.86 4.49
N LEU A 210 -33.27 -25.99 4.95
CA LEU A 210 -33.68 -25.88 6.34
C LEU A 210 -34.19 -27.23 6.86
N GLU A 211 -33.30 -27.97 7.49
CA GLU A 211 -33.59 -29.32 8.00
C GLU A 211 -34.10 -29.26 9.45
N ILE A 212 -35.18 -29.98 9.74
CA ILE A 212 -35.76 -30.07 11.08
C ILE A 212 -35.82 -31.54 11.47
N PHE A 213 -35.14 -31.92 12.53
CA PHE A 213 -35.05 -33.32 12.95
C PHE A 213 -35.96 -33.63 14.13
N SER A 214 -36.69 -34.75 14.02
CA SER A 214 -37.43 -35.31 15.14
C SER A 214 -36.46 -35.79 16.24
N ALA A 215 -36.87 -35.63 17.50
CA ALA A 215 -36.13 -36.20 18.62
C ALA A 215 -36.09 -37.73 18.50
N ALA A 216 -34.92 -38.34 18.68
CA ALA A 216 -34.78 -39.79 18.66
C ALA A 216 -35.53 -40.42 19.86
N THR A 217 -36.17 -41.56 19.63
CA THR A 217 -36.76 -42.39 20.69
C THR A 217 -36.04 -43.74 20.74
N PRO A 218 -36.21 -44.55 21.80
CA PRO A 218 -35.64 -45.90 21.84
C PRO A 218 -36.01 -46.78 20.63
N ASP A 219 -37.17 -46.50 20.02
CA ASP A 219 -37.75 -47.32 18.94
C ASP A 219 -37.64 -46.67 17.55
N ALA A 220 -37.15 -45.42 17.44
CA ALA A 220 -37.05 -44.70 16.16
C ALA A 220 -35.88 -43.69 16.14
N ALA A 221 -35.10 -43.75 15.06
CA ALA A 221 -34.03 -42.78 14.80
C ALA A 221 -34.58 -41.39 14.44
N ALA A 222 -33.80 -40.35 14.72
CA ALA A 222 -34.09 -38.99 14.28
C ALA A 222 -34.17 -38.91 12.75
N ARG A 223 -35.25 -38.33 12.22
CA ARG A 223 -35.47 -38.13 10.77
C ARG A 223 -35.70 -36.66 10.46
N ASN A 224 -35.29 -36.21 9.27
CA ASN A 224 -35.64 -34.87 8.79
C ASN A 224 -37.14 -34.84 8.43
N VAL A 225 -37.92 -34.12 9.23
CA VAL A 225 -39.37 -33.95 9.07
C VAL A 225 -39.74 -32.66 8.33
N ALA A 226 -38.76 -31.84 7.97
CA ALA A 226 -38.99 -30.63 7.18
C ALA A 226 -39.25 -30.89 5.70
N LEU A 227 -38.88 -32.08 5.19
CA LEU A 227 -38.90 -32.38 3.76
C LEU A 227 -40.31 -32.27 3.15
N ALA A 228 -40.40 -31.70 1.95
CA ALA A 228 -41.62 -31.73 1.15
C ALA A 228 -42.13 -33.17 0.93
N SER A 229 -41.22 -34.12 0.73
CA SER A 229 -41.54 -35.56 0.61
C SER A 229 -42.09 -36.19 1.89
N ALA A 230 -41.88 -35.54 3.04
CA ALA A 230 -42.47 -35.92 4.33
C ALA A 230 -43.83 -35.24 4.57
N GLY A 231 -44.33 -34.45 3.61
CA GLY A 231 -45.63 -33.76 3.68
C GLY A 231 -45.59 -32.38 4.33
N ALA A 232 -44.41 -31.83 4.60
CA ALA A 232 -44.26 -30.47 5.10
C ALA A 232 -44.49 -29.43 3.99
N THR A 233 -44.87 -28.22 4.37
CA THR A 233 -45.06 -27.09 3.44
C THR A 233 -44.27 -25.86 3.89
N ALA A 234 -43.79 -25.06 2.94
CA ALA A 234 -42.98 -23.87 3.20
C ALA A 234 -43.76 -22.57 2.90
N THR A 235 -43.55 -21.56 3.73
CA THR A 235 -44.04 -20.17 3.55
C THR A 235 -42.92 -19.19 3.87
N SER A 236 -42.96 -17.96 3.34
CA SER A 236 -41.91 -16.96 3.58
C SER A 236 -42.45 -15.54 3.69
N SER A 237 -41.59 -14.62 4.13
CA SER A 237 -41.84 -13.18 4.13
C SER A 237 -41.77 -12.53 2.73
N GLY A 238 -41.46 -13.32 1.70
CA GLY A 238 -41.28 -12.89 0.32
C GLY A 238 -40.04 -13.49 -0.32
N ASP A 239 -40.16 -13.78 -1.61
CA ASP A 239 -39.17 -14.54 -2.40
C ASP A 239 -38.53 -13.69 -3.49
N PHE A 240 -37.24 -13.91 -3.73
CA PHE A 240 -36.49 -13.20 -4.75
C PHE A 240 -37.11 -13.41 -6.15
N PRO A 241 -37.51 -12.35 -6.87
CA PRO A 241 -38.33 -12.49 -8.05
C PRO A 241 -37.56 -13.07 -9.24
N ASN A 242 -38.26 -13.88 -10.06
CA ASN A 242 -37.83 -14.33 -11.39
C ASN A 242 -36.50 -15.10 -11.44
N ASN A 243 -36.14 -15.84 -10.39
CA ASN A 243 -34.92 -16.65 -10.37
C ASN A 243 -35.23 -18.16 -10.29
N PRO A 244 -34.94 -18.96 -11.33
CA PRO A 244 -35.26 -20.39 -11.32
C PRO A 244 -34.40 -21.21 -10.36
N LYS A 245 -33.27 -20.65 -9.86
CA LYS A 245 -32.37 -21.31 -8.90
C LYS A 245 -32.75 -21.03 -7.44
N HIS A 246 -33.39 -19.89 -7.19
CA HIS A 246 -33.63 -19.37 -5.85
C HIS A 246 -35.13 -19.29 -5.56
N ARG A 247 -35.74 -20.40 -5.12
CA ARG A 247 -37.19 -20.54 -4.92
C ARG A 247 -37.48 -21.10 -3.53
N LEU A 248 -38.63 -20.72 -2.97
CA LEU A 248 -39.05 -21.20 -1.66
C LEU A 248 -39.16 -22.73 -1.58
N GLU A 249 -39.56 -23.39 -2.67
CA GLU A 249 -39.64 -24.85 -2.71
C GLU A 249 -38.31 -25.53 -2.36
N HIS A 250 -37.18 -24.92 -2.74
CA HIS A 250 -35.86 -25.53 -2.57
C HIS A 250 -35.39 -25.56 -1.11
N ILE A 251 -35.97 -24.75 -0.20
CA ILE A 251 -35.52 -24.71 1.20
C ILE A 251 -35.76 -26.01 1.98
N HIS A 252 -36.50 -26.96 1.40
CA HIS A 252 -36.92 -28.20 2.04
C HIS A 252 -37.12 -29.36 1.03
N ASP A 253 -36.43 -29.30 -0.11
CA ASP A 253 -36.57 -30.33 -1.16
C ASP A 253 -35.57 -31.48 -1.01
N GLY A 254 -34.67 -31.39 -0.02
CA GLY A 254 -33.66 -32.39 0.27
C GLY A 254 -32.46 -32.35 -0.68
N ARG A 255 -32.31 -31.29 -1.48
CA ARG A 255 -31.16 -31.05 -2.35
C ARG A 255 -30.36 -29.87 -1.80
N PHE A 256 -29.05 -29.93 -1.96
CA PHE A 256 -28.15 -28.93 -1.41
C PHE A 256 -27.50 -28.09 -2.49
N GLY A 257 -26.94 -26.95 -2.07
CA GLY A 257 -26.09 -26.12 -2.90
C GLY A 257 -26.79 -24.90 -3.50
N ASN A 258 -26.01 -23.91 -3.88
CA ASN A 258 -26.52 -22.59 -4.31
C ASN A 258 -27.61 -22.65 -5.41
N SER A 259 -27.56 -23.61 -6.35
CA SER A 259 -28.57 -23.74 -7.41
C SER A 259 -29.94 -24.25 -6.94
N GLN A 260 -30.03 -24.77 -5.71
CA GLN A 260 -31.24 -25.27 -5.06
C GLN A 260 -31.32 -24.58 -3.70
N SER A 261 -31.65 -23.28 -3.70
CA SER A 261 -31.77 -22.50 -2.46
C SER A 261 -32.98 -21.59 -2.48
N TRP A 262 -33.28 -20.97 -1.36
CA TRP A 262 -34.24 -19.88 -1.21
C TRP A 262 -33.49 -18.58 -0.93
N ILE A 263 -33.90 -17.48 -1.58
CA ILE A 263 -33.44 -16.12 -1.28
C ILE A 263 -34.64 -15.24 -0.95
N SER A 264 -34.56 -14.48 0.14
CA SER A 264 -35.60 -13.51 0.47
C SER A 264 -35.62 -12.33 -0.50
N ASN A 265 -36.76 -11.68 -0.67
CA ASN A 265 -36.84 -10.39 -1.36
C ASN A 265 -36.49 -9.18 -0.47
N GLN A 266 -36.12 -9.40 0.79
CA GLN A 266 -35.75 -8.34 1.74
C GLN A 266 -34.24 -8.28 1.92
N ASN A 267 -33.66 -7.10 1.76
CA ASN A 267 -32.22 -6.91 1.96
C ASN A 267 -31.86 -7.04 3.44
N GLY A 268 -30.91 -7.92 3.76
CA GLY A 268 -30.40 -8.15 5.11
C GLY A 268 -31.34 -8.91 6.05
N GLY A 269 -32.59 -9.19 5.69
CA GLY A 269 -33.55 -9.84 6.59
C GLY A 269 -34.65 -10.61 5.87
N GLY A 270 -35.63 -11.08 6.64
CA GLY A 270 -36.75 -11.88 6.14
C GLY A 270 -37.01 -13.10 7.01
N TRP A 271 -38.03 -13.89 6.68
CA TRP A 271 -38.28 -15.15 7.37
C TRP A 271 -38.73 -16.25 6.40
N ALA A 272 -38.39 -17.48 6.73
CA ALA A 272 -38.94 -18.69 6.14
C ALA A 272 -39.56 -19.55 7.24
N GLN A 273 -40.65 -20.24 6.92
CA GLN A 273 -41.39 -21.06 7.87
C GLN A 273 -41.74 -22.40 7.23
N ILE A 274 -41.51 -23.47 7.97
CA ILE A 274 -41.96 -24.82 7.63
C ILE A 274 -43.14 -25.20 8.53
N GLU A 275 -44.25 -25.58 7.91
CA GLU A 275 -45.35 -26.29 8.57
C GLU A 275 -45.16 -27.80 8.36
N LEU A 276 -44.98 -28.53 9.45
CA LEU A 276 -44.82 -29.98 9.46
C LEU A 276 -46.16 -30.67 9.17
N ALA A 277 -46.12 -31.84 8.54
CA ALA A 277 -47.33 -32.62 8.20
C ALA A 277 -48.19 -32.95 9.44
N GLU A 278 -47.54 -33.18 10.57
CA GLU A 278 -48.17 -33.44 11.87
C GLU A 278 -47.32 -32.83 13.00
N PRO A 279 -47.92 -32.44 14.13
CA PRO A 279 -47.19 -32.01 15.31
C PRO A 279 -46.14 -33.06 15.71
N THR A 280 -44.87 -32.66 15.70
CA THR A 280 -43.73 -33.55 15.91
C THR A 280 -42.84 -33.01 17.02
N ARG A 281 -42.32 -33.92 17.86
CA ARG A 281 -41.30 -33.57 18.85
C ARG A 281 -39.94 -33.43 18.15
N ILE A 282 -39.38 -32.23 18.15
CA ILE A 282 -38.11 -31.88 17.48
C ILE A 282 -37.08 -31.39 18.50
N ASP A 283 -35.79 -31.59 18.22
CA ASP A 283 -34.69 -31.18 19.11
C ASP A 283 -33.46 -30.61 18.37
N ARG A 284 -33.50 -30.62 17.04
CA ARG A 284 -32.38 -30.21 16.20
C ARG A 284 -32.85 -29.58 14.90
N ILE A 285 -32.23 -28.46 14.54
CA ILE A 285 -32.38 -27.78 13.25
C ILE A 285 -30.99 -27.61 12.63
N VAL A 286 -30.87 -27.90 11.33
CA VAL A 286 -29.61 -27.77 10.59
C VAL A 286 -29.88 -26.90 9.36
N TRP A 287 -29.06 -25.89 9.15
CA TRP A 287 -29.24 -24.92 8.06
C TRP A 287 -27.90 -24.47 7.48
N GLN A 288 -27.89 -24.06 6.21
CA GLN A 288 -26.69 -23.59 5.54
C GLN A 288 -27.00 -22.48 4.55
N ARG A 289 -25.94 -21.83 4.06
CA ARG A 289 -26.02 -20.92 2.91
C ARG A 289 -25.65 -21.64 1.62
N ASP A 290 -24.65 -22.51 1.66
CA ASP A 290 -24.19 -23.32 0.54
C ASP A 290 -23.34 -24.51 1.02
N ARG A 291 -23.96 -25.69 1.07
CA ARG A 291 -23.30 -26.94 1.44
C ARG A 291 -22.09 -27.28 0.56
N GLU A 292 -22.14 -26.89 -0.71
CA GLU A 292 -21.09 -27.16 -1.69
C GLU A 292 -19.88 -26.23 -1.55
N GLN A 293 -19.95 -25.24 -0.65
CA GLN A 293 -18.87 -24.31 -0.32
C GLN A 293 -18.37 -23.44 -1.49
N GLN A 294 -19.21 -23.21 -2.51
CA GLN A 294 -18.85 -22.32 -3.61
C GLN A 294 -19.03 -20.85 -3.23
N PHE A 295 -19.92 -20.57 -2.28
CA PHE A 295 -20.28 -19.21 -1.89
C PHE A 295 -20.41 -19.03 -0.38
N ALA A 296 -20.08 -17.81 0.09
CA ALA A 296 -20.13 -17.44 1.51
C ALA A 296 -20.82 -16.10 1.79
N ASP A 297 -21.29 -15.38 0.77
CA ASP A 297 -22.13 -14.19 0.89
C ASP A 297 -23.55 -14.57 1.33
N ARG A 298 -24.40 -13.60 1.73
CA ARG A 298 -25.82 -13.83 2.06
C ARG A 298 -26.07 -14.77 3.24
N LEU A 299 -25.04 -15.06 4.03
CA LEU A 299 -25.09 -15.88 5.22
C LEU A 299 -25.86 -15.14 6.32
N ALA A 300 -26.86 -15.78 6.91
CA ALA A 300 -27.55 -15.24 8.09
C ALA A 300 -26.57 -15.16 9.27
N ILE A 301 -26.36 -13.96 9.82
CA ILE A 301 -25.42 -13.73 10.94
C ILE A 301 -26.13 -13.29 12.22
N ASP A 302 -27.38 -12.81 12.09
CA ASP A 302 -28.26 -12.49 13.21
C ASP A 302 -29.64 -13.06 12.94
N TYR A 303 -30.14 -13.92 13.81
CA TYR A 303 -31.38 -14.67 13.59
C TYR A 303 -31.96 -15.22 14.88
N VAL A 304 -33.25 -15.56 14.82
CA VAL A 304 -34.00 -16.25 15.85
C VAL A 304 -34.80 -17.38 15.20
N ILE A 305 -34.82 -18.54 15.84
CA ILE A 305 -35.66 -19.66 15.44
C ILE A 305 -36.73 -19.88 16.50
N GLU A 306 -37.98 -19.86 16.04
CA GLU A 306 -39.16 -19.98 16.86
C GLU A 306 -39.98 -21.19 16.42
N VAL A 307 -40.67 -21.82 17.37
CA VAL A 307 -41.57 -22.93 17.12
C VAL A 307 -42.94 -22.66 17.72
N ALA A 308 -43.97 -23.26 17.14
CA ALA A 308 -45.33 -23.24 17.68
C ALA A 308 -46.06 -24.54 17.36
N GLU A 309 -46.96 -24.98 18.24
CA GLU A 309 -47.89 -26.09 17.96
C GLU A 309 -49.16 -25.57 17.29
N GLN A 310 -49.64 -24.40 17.72
CA GLN A 310 -50.76 -23.67 17.14
C GLN A 310 -50.28 -22.34 16.53
N PRO A 311 -50.89 -21.86 15.44
CA PRO A 311 -50.50 -20.58 14.84
C PRO A 311 -50.60 -19.43 15.86
N GLY A 312 -49.49 -18.69 16.04
CA GLY A 312 -49.44 -17.51 16.91
C GLY A 312 -48.84 -17.74 18.30
N GLU A 313 -48.68 -18.98 18.75
CA GLU A 313 -48.08 -19.32 20.05
C GLU A 313 -46.57 -19.60 19.94
N TRP A 314 -45.81 -18.57 19.54
CA TRP A 314 -44.40 -18.71 19.22
C TRP A 314 -43.51 -18.79 20.48
N ARG A 315 -42.56 -19.73 20.43
CA ARG A 315 -41.50 -19.88 21.45
C ARG A 315 -40.13 -19.95 20.79
N VAL A 316 -39.21 -19.10 21.24
CA VAL A 316 -37.80 -19.16 20.80
C VAL A 316 -37.15 -20.45 21.28
N VAL A 317 -36.49 -21.16 20.38
CA VAL A 317 -35.73 -22.40 20.68
C VAL A 317 -34.25 -22.27 20.38
N ALA A 318 -33.86 -21.35 19.49
CA ALA A 318 -32.47 -21.08 19.15
C ALA A 318 -32.30 -19.64 18.65
N SER A 319 -31.09 -19.08 18.75
CA SER A 319 -30.77 -17.75 18.21
C SER A 319 -29.28 -17.62 17.89
N SER A 320 -28.89 -16.56 17.19
CA SER A 320 -27.50 -16.12 16.99
C SER A 320 -26.83 -15.58 18.26
N GLN A 321 -27.60 -15.23 19.30
CA GLN A 321 -27.11 -14.42 20.43
C GLN A 321 -26.10 -15.13 21.32
N ASP A 322 -26.07 -16.46 21.26
CA ASP A 322 -25.12 -17.32 21.96
C ASP A 322 -24.01 -17.83 21.02
N ARG A 323 -23.78 -17.19 19.86
CA ARG A 323 -22.67 -17.46 18.94
C ARG A 323 -21.63 -16.33 18.94
N LEU A 324 -20.39 -16.66 18.61
CA LEU A 324 -19.36 -15.68 18.29
C LEU A 324 -19.74 -14.90 17.00
N PRO A 325 -19.48 -13.58 16.91
CA PRO A 325 -19.81 -12.80 15.72
C PRO A 325 -19.07 -13.27 14.47
N PHE A 326 -19.78 -13.31 13.34
CA PHE A 326 -19.18 -13.58 12.03
C PHE A 326 -18.23 -12.43 11.64
N GLN A 327 -16.93 -12.71 11.44
CA GLN A 327 -15.92 -11.74 10.95
C GLN A 327 -15.95 -10.34 11.62
N GLY A 328 -16.44 -10.23 12.86
CA GLY A 328 -16.56 -8.95 13.57
C GLY A 328 -17.80 -8.08 13.23
N SER A 329 -18.76 -8.56 12.42
CA SER A 329 -20.03 -7.85 12.20
C SER A 329 -20.96 -7.96 13.42
N ASN A 330 -21.54 -6.82 13.81
CA ASN A 330 -22.34 -6.56 15.03
C ASN A 330 -21.60 -6.65 16.37
N ASP A 331 -20.75 -5.64 16.59
CA ASP A 331 -20.04 -5.39 17.86
C ASP A 331 -21.00 -5.04 19.02
N GLU A 332 -22.21 -4.55 18.74
CA GLU A 332 -23.15 -4.07 19.77
C GLU A 332 -23.80 -5.23 20.56
N THR A 333 -24.21 -6.31 19.90
CA THR A 333 -24.81 -7.49 20.53
C THR A 333 -23.81 -8.21 21.43
N LEU A 334 -22.56 -8.39 20.96
CA LEU A 334 -21.51 -8.98 21.76
C LEU A 334 -21.10 -8.07 22.93
N ARG A 335 -21.02 -6.74 22.73
CA ARG A 335 -20.78 -5.78 23.82
C ARG A 335 -21.89 -5.83 24.87
N LYS A 336 -23.15 -5.95 24.45
CA LYS A 336 -24.31 -6.05 25.35
C LYS A 336 -24.30 -7.36 26.12
N TYR A 337 -24.08 -8.49 25.45
CA TYR A 337 -23.93 -9.81 26.10
C TYR A 337 -22.78 -9.83 27.10
N LEU A 338 -21.58 -9.38 26.72
CA LEU A 338 -20.42 -9.32 27.61
C LEU A 338 -20.60 -8.30 28.75
N SER A 339 -21.35 -7.22 28.53
CA SER A 339 -21.70 -6.25 29.57
C SER A 339 -22.67 -6.85 30.59
N GLU A 340 -23.72 -7.55 30.14
CA GLU A 340 -24.65 -8.24 31.03
C GLU A 340 -23.97 -9.39 31.79
N LEU A 341 -23.14 -10.17 31.10
CA LEU A 341 -22.41 -11.27 31.72
C LEU A 341 -21.35 -10.79 32.71
N ALA A 342 -20.67 -9.66 32.40
CA ALA A 342 -19.78 -9.03 33.36
C ALA A 342 -20.49 -8.65 34.66
N LYS A 343 -21.78 -8.28 34.65
CA LYS A 343 -22.53 -7.91 35.88
C LYS A 343 -22.72 -9.09 36.83
N SER A 344 -22.89 -10.31 36.31
CA SER A 344 -23.12 -11.53 37.10
C SER A 344 -21.88 -12.42 37.27
N ALA A 345 -20.81 -12.14 36.53
CA ALA A 345 -19.56 -12.89 36.56
C ALA A 345 -18.71 -12.63 37.81
N ASP A 346 -17.89 -13.62 38.18
CA ASP A 346 -16.83 -13.45 39.17
C ASP A 346 -15.79 -12.40 38.72
N GLU A 347 -15.05 -11.85 39.67
CA GLU A 347 -14.06 -10.79 39.42
C GLU A 347 -12.99 -11.21 38.40
N ALA A 348 -12.60 -12.49 38.43
CA ALA A 348 -11.62 -13.06 37.52
C ALA A 348 -12.12 -13.16 36.07
N THR A 349 -13.41 -13.38 35.86
CA THR A 349 -14.07 -13.47 34.55
C THR A 349 -14.35 -12.07 34.01
N ARG A 350 -14.73 -11.12 34.87
CA ARG A 350 -14.86 -9.70 34.50
C ARG A 350 -13.54 -9.12 34.00
N ALA A 351 -12.43 -9.38 34.71
CA ALA A 351 -11.10 -8.95 34.30
C ALA A 351 -10.68 -9.51 32.92
N ARG A 352 -11.04 -10.76 32.62
CA ARG A 352 -10.78 -11.39 31.30
C ARG A 352 -11.59 -10.75 30.18
N ILE A 353 -12.87 -10.47 30.43
CA ILE A 353 -13.74 -9.77 29.47
C ILE A 353 -13.18 -8.38 29.15
N ASP A 354 -12.73 -7.63 30.15
CA ASP A 354 -12.17 -6.31 29.94
C ASP A 354 -10.82 -6.36 29.22
N ARG A 355 -9.97 -7.36 29.53
CA ARG A 355 -8.73 -7.60 28.79
C ARG A 355 -8.98 -7.96 27.34
N TRP A 356 -9.96 -8.82 27.07
CA TRP A 356 -10.36 -9.20 25.71
C TRP A 356 -10.85 -7.98 24.91
N LYS A 357 -11.68 -7.11 25.52
CA LYS A 357 -12.12 -5.86 24.88
C LYS A 357 -10.94 -4.95 24.53
N ALA A 358 -9.99 -4.78 25.46
CA ALA A 358 -8.80 -3.96 25.26
C ALA A 358 -7.93 -4.50 24.11
N LEU A 359 -7.65 -5.80 24.11
CA LEU A 359 -6.86 -6.45 23.06
C LEU A 359 -7.54 -6.39 21.69
N ARG A 360 -8.88 -6.47 21.63
CA ARG A 360 -9.61 -6.33 20.37
C ARG A 360 -9.54 -4.91 19.82
N ALA A 361 -9.63 -3.90 20.67
CA ALA A 361 -9.44 -2.50 20.28
C ALA A 361 -8.00 -2.23 19.81
N GLU A 362 -7.01 -2.79 20.52
CA GLU A 362 -5.61 -2.73 20.13
C GLU A 362 -5.36 -3.40 18.77
N ARG A 363 -5.94 -4.60 18.55
CA ARG A 363 -5.89 -5.29 17.25
C ARG A 363 -6.37 -4.39 16.12
N GLN A 364 -7.49 -3.70 16.32
CA GLN A 364 -8.07 -2.81 15.30
C GLN A 364 -7.16 -1.61 15.01
N GLN A 365 -6.46 -1.06 16.00
CA GLN A 365 -5.48 0.01 15.81
C GLN A 365 -4.22 -0.47 15.07
N LEU A 366 -3.76 -1.69 15.39
CA LEU A 366 -2.60 -2.32 14.74
C LEU A 366 -2.91 -2.69 13.28
N ASP A 367 -4.16 -3.04 12.98
CA ASP A 367 -4.67 -3.44 11.65
C ASP A 367 -5.02 -2.22 10.76
N ARG A 368 -4.27 -1.12 10.89
CA ARG A 368 -4.39 0.05 10.00
C ARG A 368 -3.82 -0.28 8.61
N PRO A 369 -4.51 0.09 7.52
CA PRO A 369 -4.01 -0.11 6.16
C PRO A 369 -2.69 0.65 5.99
N ALA A 370 -1.72 0.00 5.33
CA ALA A 370 -0.43 0.62 5.05
C ALA A 370 -0.65 1.87 4.18
N LEU A 371 0.02 2.96 4.53
CA LEU A 371 -0.01 4.17 3.72
C LEU A 371 0.60 3.86 2.36
N VAL A 372 -0.11 4.14 1.27
CA VAL A 372 0.35 3.88 -0.09
C VAL A 372 1.02 5.15 -0.63
N ALA A 373 2.18 5.01 -1.26
CA ALA A 373 2.84 6.10 -1.97
C ALA A 373 3.25 5.67 -3.38
N TYR A 374 3.27 6.64 -4.30
CA TYR A 374 3.90 6.44 -5.60
C TYR A 374 5.42 6.62 -5.45
N ALA A 375 6.14 5.50 -5.42
CA ALA A 375 7.56 5.43 -5.12
C ALA A 375 8.20 4.28 -5.91
N GLY A 376 9.54 4.23 -5.98
CA GLY A 376 10.23 3.17 -6.71
C GLY A 376 9.83 1.77 -6.22
N LYS A 377 9.32 0.92 -7.11
CA LYS A 377 9.17 -0.52 -6.88
C LYS A 377 10.45 -1.22 -7.30
N PHE A 378 10.83 -2.24 -6.55
CA PHE A 378 12.13 -2.89 -6.70
C PHE A 378 11.95 -4.36 -7.01
N GLN A 379 12.61 -4.83 -8.08
CA GLN A 379 12.63 -6.23 -8.49
C GLN A 379 14.06 -6.66 -8.79
N THR A 380 14.31 -7.97 -8.85
CA THR A 380 15.62 -8.48 -9.29
C THR A 380 15.99 -7.89 -10.66
N PRO A 381 17.13 -7.19 -10.78
CA PRO A 381 17.50 -6.50 -12.00
C PRO A 381 17.91 -7.54 -13.06
N PRO A 382 17.46 -7.42 -14.31
CA PRO A 382 17.97 -8.27 -15.38
C PRO A 382 19.45 -7.93 -15.67
N PRO A 383 20.19 -8.86 -16.30
CA PRO A 383 21.51 -8.55 -16.84
C PRO A 383 21.46 -7.32 -17.73
N THR A 384 22.40 -6.40 -17.54
CA THR A 384 22.48 -5.17 -18.33
C THR A 384 23.59 -5.31 -19.35
N TYR A 385 23.28 -4.99 -20.61
CA TYR A 385 24.20 -5.05 -21.73
C TYR A 385 24.42 -3.66 -22.27
N ARG A 386 25.64 -3.39 -22.71
CA ARG A 386 25.89 -2.24 -23.59
C ARG A 386 25.13 -2.47 -24.90
N LEU A 387 24.47 -1.44 -25.42
CA LEU A 387 23.67 -1.57 -26.63
C LEU A 387 24.34 -0.87 -27.81
N TYR A 388 24.27 -1.47 -29.00
CA TYR A 388 24.72 -0.81 -30.21
C TYR A 388 23.82 0.38 -30.54
N ARG A 389 24.35 1.60 -30.45
CA ARG A 389 23.60 2.83 -30.71
C ARG A 389 22.30 2.95 -29.89
N GLY A 390 22.28 2.38 -28.69
CA GLY A 390 21.11 2.44 -27.81
C GLY A 390 19.97 1.47 -28.16
N ASP A 391 20.14 0.61 -29.17
CA ASP A 391 19.11 -0.33 -29.64
C ASP A 391 19.05 -1.59 -28.75
N PRO A 392 17.95 -1.82 -27.99
CA PRO A 392 17.81 -2.99 -27.12
C PRO A 392 17.84 -4.33 -27.87
N MET A 393 17.59 -4.33 -29.18
CA MET A 393 17.68 -5.55 -30.02
C MET A 393 19.12 -5.90 -30.41
N GLN A 394 20.09 -5.03 -30.12
CA GLN A 394 21.49 -5.21 -30.48
C GLN A 394 22.40 -5.15 -29.25
N PRO A 395 22.24 -6.09 -28.29
CA PRO A 395 23.11 -6.17 -27.12
C PRO A 395 24.54 -6.50 -27.51
N ARG A 396 25.48 -5.96 -26.75
CA ARG A 396 26.92 -6.21 -26.84
C ARG A 396 27.38 -6.95 -25.59
N ASP A 397 28.51 -6.55 -25.04
CA ASP A 397 29.04 -7.04 -23.78
C ASP A 397 28.15 -6.67 -22.59
N GLN A 398 28.05 -7.61 -21.65
CA GLN A 398 27.42 -7.39 -20.36
C GLN A 398 28.28 -6.42 -19.53
N VAL A 399 27.61 -5.56 -18.76
CA VAL A 399 28.25 -4.61 -17.85
C VAL A 399 27.81 -4.86 -16.40
N ALA A 400 28.73 -4.62 -15.47
CA ALA A 400 28.43 -4.64 -14.04
C ALA A 400 27.85 -3.27 -13.61
N PRO A 401 27.05 -3.22 -12.53
CA PRO A 401 26.64 -1.96 -11.94
C PRO A 401 27.84 -1.19 -11.40
N ASP A 402 28.06 0.02 -11.88
CA ASP A 402 29.22 0.84 -11.52
C ASP A 402 28.95 2.34 -11.75
N SER A 403 29.84 3.21 -11.24
CA SER A 403 29.83 4.66 -11.43
C SER A 403 30.51 5.09 -12.74
N LEU A 404 30.83 6.38 -12.86
CA LEU A 404 31.67 6.90 -13.93
C LEU A 404 33.13 6.55 -13.62
N GLU A 405 33.81 5.78 -14.48
CA GLU A 405 35.18 5.29 -14.25
C GLU A 405 36.16 6.40 -13.85
N VAL A 406 36.05 7.58 -14.48
CA VAL A 406 36.88 8.76 -14.21
C VAL A 406 36.74 9.32 -12.78
N LEU A 407 35.63 8.99 -12.10
CA LEU A 407 35.32 9.42 -10.73
C LEU A 407 35.38 8.25 -9.72
N GLY A 408 35.94 7.11 -10.13
CA GLY A 408 36.09 5.91 -9.31
C GLY A 408 35.14 4.78 -9.70
N SER A 409 35.12 3.74 -8.86
CA SER A 409 34.31 2.54 -9.05
C SER A 409 33.60 2.16 -7.74
N LEU A 410 32.40 1.61 -7.87
CA LEU A 410 31.60 1.01 -6.80
C LEU A 410 32.08 -0.40 -6.46
N GLY A 411 32.82 -1.06 -7.35
CA GLY A 411 33.35 -2.41 -7.14
C GLY A 411 32.28 -3.49 -6.94
N LEU A 412 31.11 -3.34 -7.58
CA LEU A 412 29.99 -4.26 -7.42
C LEU A 412 30.07 -5.43 -8.42
N ASP A 413 29.65 -6.60 -7.96
CA ASP A 413 29.48 -7.77 -8.81
C ASP A 413 28.26 -7.63 -9.75
N MET A 414 28.29 -8.28 -10.91
CA MET A 414 27.17 -8.30 -11.87
C MET A 414 25.85 -8.83 -11.26
N ALA A 415 25.94 -9.73 -10.27
CA ALA A 415 24.81 -10.32 -9.57
C ALA A 415 24.41 -9.55 -8.30
N ALA A 416 25.05 -8.40 -8.00
CA ALA A 416 24.73 -7.62 -6.81
C ALA A 416 23.21 -7.35 -6.71
N PRO A 417 22.56 -7.58 -5.55
CA PRO A 417 21.15 -7.28 -5.34
C PRO A 417 20.80 -5.83 -5.66
N GLU A 418 19.57 -5.62 -6.11
CA GLU A 418 19.04 -4.32 -6.53
C GLU A 418 19.29 -3.20 -5.50
N GLN A 419 18.89 -3.43 -4.24
CA GLN A 419 19.10 -2.49 -3.13
C GLN A 419 20.57 -2.18 -2.88
N GLN A 420 21.45 -3.19 -2.95
CA GLN A 420 22.89 -3.00 -2.74
C GLN A 420 23.48 -2.07 -3.81
N ARG A 421 23.02 -2.18 -5.08
CA ARG A 421 23.47 -1.29 -6.16
C ARG A 421 23.15 0.17 -5.87
N ARG A 422 21.90 0.47 -5.51
CA ARG A 422 21.48 1.85 -5.20
C ARG A 422 22.14 2.39 -3.94
N VAL A 423 22.30 1.57 -2.90
CA VAL A 423 23.01 1.99 -1.66
C VAL A 423 24.46 2.36 -1.96
N ALA A 424 25.17 1.53 -2.74
CA ALA A 424 26.55 1.83 -3.14
C ALA A 424 26.63 3.12 -3.97
N PHE A 425 25.73 3.29 -4.94
CA PHE A 425 25.65 4.52 -5.74
C PHE A 425 25.34 5.76 -4.90
N ALA A 426 24.38 5.64 -3.98
CA ALA A 426 23.99 6.71 -3.06
C ALA A 426 25.17 7.16 -2.20
N ASN A 427 25.92 6.20 -1.63
CA ASN A 427 27.13 6.48 -0.85
C ASN A 427 28.22 7.13 -1.70
N TRP A 428 28.43 6.66 -2.94
CA TRP A 428 29.40 7.27 -3.86
C TRP A 428 29.02 8.70 -4.26
N LEU A 429 27.73 9.00 -4.44
CA LEU A 429 27.27 10.37 -4.72
C LEU A 429 27.61 11.34 -3.58
N ILE A 430 27.52 10.90 -2.33
CA ILE A 430 27.70 11.77 -1.15
C ILE A 430 29.09 11.66 -0.52
N ALA A 431 29.97 10.84 -1.09
CA ALA A 431 31.32 10.67 -0.60
C ALA A 431 32.06 12.02 -0.62
N ALA A 432 32.84 12.29 0.42
CA ALA A 432 33.51 13.59 0.58
C ALA A 432 34.55 13.86 -0.53
N ASP A 433 35.05 12.82 -1.17
CA ASP A 433 35.96 12.86 -2.32
C ASP A 433 35.23 12.90 -3.68
N ASN A 434 33.90 12.75 -3.72
CA ASN A 434 33.13 13.01 -4.93
C ASN A 434 33.18 14.51 -5.26
N PRO A 435 33.75 14.91 -6.42
CA PRO A 435 33.98 16.31 -6.68
C PRO A 435 32.72 17.09 -7.07
N LEU A 436 31.61 16.43 -7.45
CA LEU A 436 30.52 17.14 -8.15
C LEU A 436 29.35 17.47 -7.23
N THR A 437 28.88 16.54 -6.41
CA THR A 437 27.62 16.68 -5.67
C THR A 437 27.52 17.96 -4.84
N ALA A 438 28.55 18.26 -4.04
CA ALA A 438 28.57 19.48 -3.24
C ALA A 438 28.68 20.76 -4.10
N ARG A 439 29.48 20.74 -5.18
CA ARG A 439 29.64 21.89 -6.10
C ARG A 439 28.34 22.20 -6.83
N VAL A 440 27.65 21.17 -7.32
CA VAL A 440 26.39 21.29 -8.03
C VAL A 440 25.32 21.90 -7.12
N MET A 441 25.19 21.39 -5.89
CA MET A 441 24.22 21.93 -4.94
C MET A 441 24.57 23.36 -4.50
N ALA A 442 25.84 23.65 -4.22
CA ALA A 442 26.30 24.99 -3.89
C ALA A 442 26.01 26.00 -5.01
N ASN A 443 26.28 25.60 -6.25
CA ASN A 443 25.97 26.41 -7.43
C ASN A 443 24.47 26.65 -7.61
N ARG A 444 23.61 25.66 -7.30
CA ARG A 444 22.15 25.85 -7.36
C ARG A 444 21.66 26.81 -6.29
N VAL A 445 22.14 26.68 -5.06
CA VAL A 445 21.81 27.62 -3.98
C VAL A 445 22.23 29.04 -4.38
N TRP A 446 23.43 29.19 -4.95
CA TRP A 446 23.90 30.46 -5.50
C TRP A 446 22.98 30.97 -6.62
N HIS A 447 22.68 30.13 -7.61
CA HIS A 447 21.80 30.45 -8.74
C HIS A 447 20.45 30.99 -8.25
N TYR A 448 19.81 30.34 -7.27
CA TYR A 448 18.51 30.78 -6.77
C TYR A 448 18.57 32.05 -5.92
N HIS A 449 19.75 32.52 -5.53
CA HIS A 449 19.98 33.81 -4.85
C HIS A 449 20.33 34.93 -5.84
N PHE A 450 21.16 34.64 -6.84
CA PHE A 450 21.71 35.63 -7.78
C PHE A 450 21.07 35.60 -9.18
N GLY A 451 20.13 34.70 -9.46
CA GLY A 451 19.50 34.51 -10.77
C GLY A 451 20.36 33.76 -11.80
N VAL A 452 21.68 33.69 -11.57
CA VAL A 452 22.64 32.94 -12.38
C VAL A 452 23.61 32.20 -11.46
N GLY A 453 23.98 30.98 -11.83
CA GLY A 453 24.98 30.20 -11.10
C GLY A 453 26.40 30.72 -11.36
N LEU A 454 27.33 30.38 -10.48
CA LEU A 454 28.77 30.50 -10.76
C LEU A 454 29.14 29.70 -12.02
N VAL A 455 28.55 28.51 -12.14
CA VAL A 455 28.37 27.79 -13.41
C VAL A 455 26.99 28.16 -13.96
N GLY A 456 26.98 28.86 -15.10
CA GLY A 456 25.76 29.39 -15.73
C GLY A 456 24.79 28.32 -16.24
N THR A 457 25.23 27.07 -16.30
CA THR A 457 24.47 25.86 -16.69
C THR A 457 24.32 24.94 -15.48
N PRO A 458 23.33 25.14 -14.58
CA PRO A 458 23.29 24.47 -13.27
C PRO A 458 23.16 22.94 -13.30
N SER A 459 22.88 22.35 -14.46
CA SER A 459 22.76 20.91 -14.67
C SER A 459 23.80 20.35 -15.67
N ASP A 460 24.76 21.17 -16.09
CA ASP A 460 25.87 20.77 -16.99
C ASP A 460 27.17 21.50 -16.58
N PHE A 461 28.02 20.80 -15.85
CA PHE A 461 29.36 21.17 -15.40
C PHE A 461 30.44 20.56 -16.30
N GLY A 462 30.04 19.75 -17.29
CA GLY A 462 30.93 19.10 -18.23
C GLY A 462 31.51 20.07 -19.26
N GLY A 463 32.24 19.54 -20.24
CA GLY A 463 32.88 20.30 -21.31
C GLY A 463 31.89 21.03 -22.24
N ASN A 464 30.62 20.62 -22.23
CA ASN A 464 29.53 21.29 -22.95
C ASN A 464 28.90 22.45 -22.14
N GLY A 465 29.08 22.43 -20.81
CA GLY A 465 28.60 23.44 -19.88
C GLY A 465 29.45 24.71 -19.84
N ALA A 466 28.94 25.73 -19.15
CA ALA A 466 29.67 26.96 -18.90
C ALA A 466 30.78 26.75 -17.86
N ARG A 467 31.98 27.29 -18.10
CA ARG A 467 33.03 27.33 -17.08
C ARG A 467 32.61 28.21 -15.88
N PRO A 468 32.99 27.85 -14.64
CA PRO A 468 32.71 28.64 -13.47
C PRO A 468 33.35 30.03 -13.59
N THR A 469 32.61 31.07 -13.19
CA THR A 469 33.13 32.44 -13.10
C THR A 469 34.15 32.60 -12.00
N HIS A 470 33.88 31.96 -10.86
CA HIS A 470 34.69 32.02 -9.65
C HIS A 470 34.93 30.58 -9.15
N PRO A 471 35.86 29.83 -9.76
CA PRO A 471 36.09 28.42 -9.42
C PRO A 471 36.50 28.23 -7.95
N GLU A 472 37.38 29.09 -7.42
CA GLU A 472 37.82 29.01 -6.02
C GLU A 472 36.66 29.25 -5.03
N LEU A 473 35.75 30.18 -5.36
CA LEU A 473 34.55 30.44 -4.54
C LEU A 473 33.59 29.25 -4.56
N LEU A 474 33.38 28.63 -5.74
CA LEU A 474 32.55 27.44 -5.87
C LEU A 474 33.12 26.29 -5.03
N ASP A 475 34.42 26.06 -5.11
CA ASP A 475 35.11 25.03 -4.34
C ASP A 475 35.05 25.31 -2.84
N TRP A 476 35.20 26.58 -2.44
CA TRP A 476 35.05 26.98 -1.05
C TRP A 476 33.64 26.76 -0.51
N LEU A 477 32.59 27.13 -1.27
CA LEU A 477 31.19 26.92 -0.89
C LEU A 477 30.84 25.42 -0.82
N ALA A 478 31.35 24.62 -1.75
CA ALA A 478 31.18 23.17 -1.74
C ALA A 478 31.83 22.55 -0.50
N GLY A 479 33.07 22.94 -0.19
CA GLY A 479 33.75 22.51 1.03
C GLY A 479 33.06 22.99 2.30
N GLU A 480 32.47 24.19 2.29
CA GLU A 480 31.71 24.73 3.42
C GLU A 480 30.40 23.96 3.65
N LEU A 481 29.72 23.56 2.58
CA LEU A 481 28.56 22.69 2.69
C LEU A 481 28.92 21.38 3.39
N ILE A 482 30.02 20.73 3.01
CA ILE A 482 30.47 19.49 3.66
C ILE A 482 30.86 19.74 5.12
N ARG A 483 31.70 20.75 5.41
CA ARG A 483 32.18 21.08 6.77
C ARG A 483 31.05 21.41 7.75
N SER A 484 29.96 22.00 7.26
CA SER A 484 28.79 22.36 8.06
C SER A 484 27.79 21.20 8.24
N GLY A 485 28.19 19.97 7.91
CA GLY A 485 27.32 18.80 8.02
C GLY A 485 26.20 18.82 6.97
N TRP A 486 26.50 19.33 5.77
CA TRP A 486 25.58 19.40 4.64
C TRP A 486 24.30 20.23 4.89
N SER A 487 24.35 21.21 5.82
CA SER A 487 23.23 22.11 6.11
C SER A 487 23.03 23.12 4.98
N LEU A 488 21.87 23.05 4.31
CA LEU A 488 21.51 24.02 3.28
C LEU A 488 21.18 25.38 3.90
N LYS A 489 20.53 25.43 5.07
CA LYS A 489 20.25 26.71 5.74
C LYS A 489 21.54 27.41 6.17
N HIS A 490 22.57 26.68 6.60
CA HIS A 490 23.89 27.24 6.87
C HIS A 490 24.49 27.86 5.61
N LEU A 491 24.47 27.15 4.49
CA LEU A 491 24.97 27.67 3.22
C LEU A 491 24.19 28.90 2.75
N HIS A 492 22.86 28.88 2.85
CA HIS A 492 22.02 30.05 2.57
C HIS A 492 22.41 31.23 3.46
N ARG A 493 22.55 31.04 4.77
CA ARG A 493 22.95 32.10 5.70
C ARG A 493 24.33 32.67 5.35
N THR A 494 25.29 31.80 5.06
CA THR A 494 26.65 32.19 4.65
C THR A 494 26.63 33.10 3.42
N ILE A 495 25.84 32.75 2.40
CA ILE A 495 25.67 33.57 1.20
C ILE A 495 24.95 34.89 1.52
N LEU A 496 23.84 34.84 2.25
CA LEU A 496 23.01 36.03 2.56
C LEU A 496 23.74 37.05 3.43
N LEU A 497 24.68 36.61 4.28
CA LEU A 497 25.50 37.48 5.13
C LEU A 497 26.79 37.95 4.44
N SER A 498 27.11 37.45 3.25
CA SER A 498 28.30 37.89 2.50
C SER A 498 28.23 39.38 2.15
N SER A 499 29.38 40.01 1.94
CA SER A 499 29.42 41.35 1.33
C SER A 499 28.81 41.32 -0.06
N THR A 500 29.09 40.26 -0.85
CA THR A 500 28.63 40.07 -2.22
C THR A 500 27.11 40.13 -2.37
N TYR A 501 26.36 39.45 -1.49
CA TYR A 501 24.89 39.48 -1.50
C TYR A 501 24.31 40.83 -1.06
N ARG A 502 25.02 41.54 -0.16
CA ARG A 502 24.59 42.84 0.39
C ARG A 502 25.02 44.03 -0.47
N GLN A 503 25.64 43.80 -1.63
CA GLN A 503 26.03 44.87 -2.55
C GLN A 503 24.82 45.63 -3.09
N SER A 504 25.03 46.89 -3.44
CA SER A 504 24.05 47.68 -4.20
C SER A 504 23.82 47.07 -5.59
N SER A 505 22.61 47.19 -6.14
CA SER A 505 22.30 46.86 -7.54
C SER A 505 22.49 48.04 -8.49
N GLN A 506 22.94 49.20 -7.98
CA GLN A 506 23.12 50.41 -8.78
C GLN A 506 24.11 50.18 -9.94
N PRO A 507 23.75 50.59 -11.17
CA PRO A 507 24.64 50.46 -12.33
C PRO A 507 25.83 51.41 -12.24
N GLN A 508 27.02 50.92 -12.57
CA GLN A 508 28.22 51.73 -12.74
C GLN A 508 28.67 51.68 -14.21
N ARG A 509 28.73 52.83 -14.88
CA ARG A 509 28.99 52.91 -16.34
C ARG A 509 30.24 52.16 -16.78
N GLN A 510 31.34 52.27 -16.02
CA GLN A 510 32.60 51.60 -16.35
C GLN A 510 32.48 50.08 -16.22
N ALA A 511 31.86 49.57 -15.16
CA ALA A 511 31.69 48.13 -14.95
C ALA A 511 30.71 47.51 -15.96
N MET A 512 29.65 48.23 -16.33
CA MET A 512 28.71 47.78 -17.36
C MET A 512 29.35 47.64 -18.75
N ALA A 513 30.36 48.45 -19.07
CA ALA A 513 31.08 48.35 -20.33
C ALA A 513 31.93 47.05 -20.42
N VAL A 514 32.32 46.49 -19.27
CA VAL A 514 33.11 45.25 -19.18
C VAL A 514 32.21 44.02 -19.00
N ASP A 515 31.18 44.14 -18.14
CA ASP A 515 30.30 43.05 -17.73
C ASP A 515 28.89 43.57 -17.42
N ALA A 516 28.14 43.87 -18.48
CA ALA A 516 26.76 44.34 -18.35
C ALA A 516 25.86 43.36 -17.58
N GLY A 517 26.12 42.05 -17.72
CA GLY A 517 25.39 40.97 -17.07
C GLY A 517 25.69 40.79 -15.58
N SER A 518 26.66 41.53 -15.03
CA SER A 518 27.10 41.42 -13.62
C SER A 518 27.56 40.00 -13.24
N ARG A 519 28.11 39.27 -14.22
CA ARG A 519 28.68 37.92 -14.10
C ARG A 519 29.87 37.86 -13.14
N TYR A 520 30.64 38.95 -13.04
CA TYR A 520 31.75 39.14 -12.10
C TYR A 520 31.33 39.80 -10.78
N LEU A 521 30.02 39.92 -10.53
CA LEU A 521 29.45 40.29 -9.23
C LEU A 521 29.92 41.67 -8.72
N TRP A 522 30.22 42.62 -9.62
CA TRP A 522 30.58 44.01 -9.29
C TRP A 522 29.40 44.83 -8.72
N ARG A 523 28.18 44.27 -8.81
CA ARG A 523 26.94 44.73 -8.17
C ARG A 523 26.05 43.53 -7.87
N PHE A 524 25.01 43.73 -7.07
CA PHE A 524 23.95 42.72 -6.96
C PHE A 524 23.15 42.63 -8.28
N PRO A 525 23.05 41.45 -8.91
CA PRO A 525 22.32 41.29 -10.16
C PRO A 525 20.80 41.45 -9.92
N PRO A 526 20.14 42.44 -10.56
CA PRO A 526 18.68 42.53 -10.50
C PRO A 526 18.06 41.33 -11.21
N ARG A 527 16.94 40.81 -10.67
CA ARG A 527 16.19 39.68 -11.25
C ARG A 527 15.11 40.14 -12.23
#